data_AF-H1YYT5-F1
#
_entry.id   AF-H1YYT5-F1
#
_cell.length_a   1.000
_cell.length_b   1.000
_cell.length_c   1.000
_cell.angle_alpha   90.00
_cell.angle_beta   90.00
_cell.angle_gamma   90.00
#
_symmetry.space_group_name_H-M   'P 1'
#
loop_
_entity.id
_entity.type
_entity.pdbx_description
1 polymer ?
#
loop_
_entity_poly.entity_id
_entity_poly.type
_entity_poly.pdbx_seq_one_letter_code
_entity_poly.pdbx_strand_id
1 'polypeptide(L)'
;MGNLRPVDVRLKEELLRYGENVPVNSYVDMDEGTLWKKLPSGKMRNITRDPRNVLIALEHYGIGVEETRQRCREGRIRWDEFKK
;
A
#
# COMPACT_ATOMS: atom_id res chain seq x y z
N MET A 1 2.44 -2.24 -19.13
CA MET A 1 1.71 -2.59 -17.90
C MET A 1 2.68 -2.36 -16.76
N GLY A 2 2.36 -1.36 -15.94
CA GLY A 2 3.25 -0.80 -14.91
C GLY A 2 3.52 -1.77 -13.76
N ASN A 3 4.22 -1.25 -12.75
CA ASN A 3 4.73 -2.01 -11.63
C ASN A 3 3.59 -2.36 -10.65
N LEU A 4 2.76 -3.35 -11.01
CA LEU A 4 1.60 -3.76 -10.23
C LEU A 4 2.02 -4.37 -8.89
N ARG A 5 1.51 -3.81 -7.78
CA ARG A 5 1.76 -4.31 -6.42
C ARG A 5 0.50 -4.88 -5.78
N PRO A 6 0.59 -5.98 -5.03
CA PRO A 6 -0.55 -6.47 -4.26
C PRO A 6 -0.96 -5.45 -3.18
N VAL A 7 -2.26 -5.30 -2.98
CA VAL A 7 -2.81 -4.45 -1.91
C VAL A 7 -2.75 -5.22 -0.59
N ASP A 8 -1.95 -4.74 0.35
CA ASP A 8 -1.90 -5.28 1.71
C ASP A 8 -3.02 -4.72 2.60
N VAL A 9 -3.11 -5.20 3.85
CA VAL A 9 -4.16 -4.78 4.80
C VAL A 9 -4.08 -3.30 5.13
N ARG A 10 -2.87 -2.75 5.34
CA ARG A 10 -2.69 -1.35 5.73
C ARG A 10 -3.00 -0.41 4.57
N LEU A 11 -2.56 -0.75 3.36
CA LEU A 11 -2.88 0.00 2.16
C LEU A 11 -4.37 -0.08 1.84
N LYS A 12 -5.02 -1.24 2.05
CA LYS A 12 -6.49 -1.35 1.93
C LYS A 12 -7.20 -0.39 2.88
N GLU A 13 -6.75 -0.28 4.13
CA GLU A 13 -7.34 0.64 5.11
C GLU A 13 -7.15 2.10 4.69
N GLU A 14 -5.99 2.47 4.17
CA GLU A 14 -5.78 3.81 3.62
C GLU A 14 -6.66 4.09 2.41
N LEU A 15 -6.74 3.16 1.45
CA LEU A 15 -7.63 3.28 0.29
C LEU A 15 -9.09 3.48 0.73
N LEU A 16 -9.54 2.76 1.76
CA LEU A 16 -10.88 2.90 2.31
C LEU A 16 -11.15 4.29 2.89
N ARG A 17 -10.15 4.92 3.54
CA ARG A 17 -10.27 6.30 4.06
C ARG A 17 -10.52 7.33 2.95
N TYR A 18 -10.03 7.06 1.75
CA TYR A 18 -10.25 7.88 0.56
C TYR A 18 -11.42 7.39 -0.32
N GLY A 19 -12.26 6.49 0.18
CA GLY A 19 -13.47 6.04 -0.51
C GLY A 19 -13.27 4.94 -1.57
N GLU A 20 -12.06 4.39 -1.67
CA GLU A 20 -11.74 3.24 -2.53
C GLU A 20 -11.99 1.92 -1.77
N ASN A 21 -13.07 1.22 -2.11
CA ASN A 21 -13.40 -0.06 -1.50
C ASN A 21 -12.79 -1.21 -2.30
N VAL A 22 -11.66 -1.72 -1.81
CA VAL A 22 -10.88 -2.77 -2.48
C VAL A 22 -10.81 -4.07 -1.69
N PRO A 23 -10.98 -5.23 -2.37
CA PRO A 23 -10.69 -6.52 -1.75
C PRO A 23 -9.17 -6.78 -1.71
N VAL A 24 -8.74 -7.64 -0.78
CA VAL A 24 -7.31 -7.93 -0.51
C VAL A 24 -6.62 -8.63 -1.69
N ASN A 25 -7.35 -9.30 -2.58
CA ASN A 25 -6.81 -9.91 -3.79
C ASN A 25 -6.70 -8.92 -4.97
N SER A 26 -6.62 -7.63 -4.68
CA SER A 26 -6.43 -6.57 -5.66
C SER A 26 -4.96 -6.19 -5.79
N TYR A 27 -4.66 -5.54 -6.90
CA TYR A 27 -3.35 -5.02 -7.25
C TYR A 27 -3.50 -3.54 -7.57
N VAL A 28 -2.47 -2.76 -7.31
CA VAL A 28 -2.41 -1.33 -7.62
C VAL A 28 -1.30 -1.07 -8.62
N ASP A 29 -1.60 -0.30 -9.65
CA ASP A 29 -0.62 0.35 -10.50
C ASP A 29 -0.13 1.60 -9.79
N MET A 30 1.14 1.58 -9.40
CA MET A 30 1.77 2.64 -8.61
C MET A 30 1.92 3.95 -9.40
N ASP A 31 2.04 3.85 -10.72
CA ASP A 31 2.31 4.98 -11.59
C ASP A 31 1.00 5.65 -12.02
N GLU A 32 0.00 4.82 -12.33
CA GLU A 32 -1.30 5.30 -12.84
C GLU A 32 -2.35 5.50 -11.73
N GLY A 33 -2.08 5.06 -10.49
CA GLY A 33 -3.06 5.11 -9.40
C GLY A 33 -4.27 4.20 -9.67
N THR A 34 -4.09 3.11 -10.43
CA THR A 34 -5.21 2.27 -10.88
C THR A 34 -5.25 0.94 -10.12
N LEU A 35 -6.43 0.56 -9.64
CA LEU A 35 -6.74 -0.69 -8.94
C LEU A 35 -7.29 -1.77 -9.88
N TRP A 36 -6.72 -2.96 -9.76
CA TRP A 36 -7.07 -4.14 -10.53
C TRP A 36 -7.43 -5.32 -9.63
N LYS A 37 -8.61 -5.89 -9.80
CA LYS A 37 -9.03 -7.11 -9.11
C LYS A 37 -8.68 -8.34 -9.94
N LYS A 38 -8.01 -9.32 -9.33
CA LYS A 38 -7.80 -10.64 -9.93
C LYS A 38 -9.02 -11.53 -9.69
N LEU A 39 -9.64 -11.99 -10.77
CA LEU A 39 -10.77 -12.91 -10.74
C LEU A 39 -10.29 -14.37 -10.57
N PRO A 40 -11.14 -15.29 -10.11
CA PRO A 40 -10.79 -16.72 -10.03
C PRO A 40 -10.34 -17.33 -11.36
N SER A 41 -10.82 -16.78 -12.49
CA SER A 41 -10.41 -17.17 -13.84
C SER A 41 -8.99 -16.71 -14.22
N GLY A 42 -8.29 -15.98 -13.35
CA GLY A 42 -6.98 -15.39 -13.62
C GLY A 42 -7.03 -14.06 -14.38
N LYS A 43 -8.19 -13.65 -14.90
CA LYS A 43 -8.38 -12.36 -15.57
C LYS A 43 -8.32 -11.20 -14.56
N MET A 44 -7.79 -10.07 -15.02
CA MET A 44 -7.74 -8.82 -14.26
C MET A 44 -8.89 -7.91 -14.70
N ARG A 45 -9.51 -7.21 -13.74
CA ARG A 45 -10.56 -6.22 -13.98
C ARG A 45 -10.21 -4.92 -13.26
N ASN A 46 -10.22 -3.80 -13.99
CA ASN A 46 -10.07 -2.47 -13.37
C ASN A 46 -11.32 -2.19 -12.49
N ILE A 47 -11.08 -1.78 -11.25
CA ILE A 47 -12.13 -1.49 -10.26
C ILE A 47 -11.96 -0.11 -9.60
N THR A 48 -10.98 0.69 -10.04
CA THR A 48 -10.71 2.04 -9.52
C THR A 48 -11.92 2.94 -9.71
N ARG A 49 -12.28 3.72 -8.69
CA ARG A 49 -13.29 4.78 -8.86
C ARG A 49 -12.63 6.11 -9.18
N ASP A 50 -11.59 6.47 -8.42
CA ASP A 50 -10.83 7.70 -8.60
C ASP A 50 -9.32 7.44 -8.45
N PRO A 51 -8.55 7.47 -9.54
CA PRO A 51 -7.10 7.28 -9.49
C PRO A 51 -6.37 8.29 -8.60
N ARG A 52 -6.92 9.49 -8.40
CA ARG A 52 -6.32 10.51 -7.53
C ARG A 52 -6.34 10.06 -6.07
N ASN A 53 -7.45 9.48 -5.63
CA ASN A 53 -7.59 8.95 -4.27
C ASN A 53 -6.62 7.81 -4.00
N VAL A 54 -6.38 6.97 -5.01
CA VAL A 54 -5.37 5.91 -4.93
C VAL A 54 -3.97 6.47 -4.77
N LEU A 55 -3.59 7.47 -5.57
CA LEU A 55 -2.25 8.09 -5.47
C LEU A 55 -2.02 8.74 -4.11
N ILE A 56 -3.03 9.44 -3.56
CA ILE A 56 -2.94 10.02 -2.21
C ILE A 56 -2.78 8.93 -1.15
N ALA A 57 -3.57 7.85 -1.24
CA ALA A 57 -3.46 6.72 -0.32
C ALA A 57 -2.08 6.05 -0.38
N LEU A 58 -1.49 5.93 -1.58
CA LEU A 58 -0.15 5.37 -1.79
C LEU A 58 0.93 6.24 -1.15
N GLU A 59 0.83 7.56 -1.29
CA GLU A 59 1.77 8.51 -0.68
C GLU A 59 1.74 8.39 0.85
N HIS A 60 0.54 8.42 1.44
CA HIS A 60 0.35 8.29 2.89
C HIS A 60 0.84 6.94 3.43
N TYR A 61 0.53 5.86 2.71
CA TYR A 61 1.06 4.54 3.04
C TYR A 61 2.60 4.52 3.00
N GLY A 62 3.21 5.12 1.98
CA GLY A 62 4.66 5.24 1.84
C GLY A 62 5.32 5.97 3.02
N ILE A 63 4.73 7.10 3.45
CA ILE A 63 5.18 7.84 4.63
C ILE A 63 5.12 6.95 5.88
N GLY A 64 4.00 6.27 6.13
CA GLY A 64 3.83 5.41 7.30
C GLY A 64 4.77 4.20 7.33
N VAL A 65 5.15 3.67 6.15
CA VAL A 65 6.18 2.63 6.04
C VAL A 65 7.55 3.17 6.44
N GLU A 66 7.93 4.36 5.97
CA GLU A 66 9.24 4.92 6.28
C GLU A 66 9.37 5.33 7.75
N GLU A 67 8.33 5.91 8.35
CA GLU A 67 8.29 6.15 9.79
C GLU A 67 8.46 4.86 10.61
N THR A 68 7.82 3.77 10.17
CA THR A 68 7.95 2.47 10.84
C THR A 68 9.39 1.96 10.74
N ARG A 69 10.02 2.08 9.56
CA ARG A 69 11.43 1.71 9.37
C ARG A 69 12.33 2.54 10.27
N GLN A 70 12.11 3.84 10.36
CA GLN A 70 12.90 4.72 11.22
C GLN A 70 12.81 4.31 12.69
N ARG A 71 11.59 4.05 13.21
CA ARG A 71 11.41 3.54 14.58
C ARG A 71 12.13 2.21 14.81
N CYS A 72 12.12 1.30 13.84
CA CYS A 72 12.87 0.04 13.94
C CYS A 72 14.39 0.28 13.99
N ARG A 73 14.92 1.23 13.20
CA ARG A 73 16.35 1.59 13.24
C ARG A 73 16.75 2.16 14.59
N GLU A 74 15.98 3.09 15.13
CA GLU A 74 16.22 3.69 16.46
C GLU A 74 16.10 2.67 17.59
N GLY A 75 15.13 1.76 17.50
CA GLY A 75 15.00 0.63 18.43
C GLY A 75 16.24 -0.27 18.43
N ARG A 76 16.79 -0.55 17.26
CA ARG A 76 18.03 -1.34 17.13
C ARG A 76 19.23 -0.64 17.74
N ILE A 77 19.42 0.66 17.48
CA ILE A 77 20.51 1.44 18.06
C ILE A 77 20.45 1.41 19.60
N ARG A 78 19.28 1.69 20.19
CA ARG A 78 19.09 1.64 21.64
C ARG A 78 19.37 0.27 22.24
N TRP A 79 18.97 -0.79 21.54
CA TRP A 79 19.22 -2.16 21.97
C TRP A 79 20.71 -2.52 21.94
N ASP A 80 21.42 -2.08 20.89
CA ASP A 80 22.87 -2.28 20.75
C ASP A 80 23.66 -1.46 21.80
N GLU A 81 23.17 -0.28 22.19
CA GLU A 81 23.71 0.52 23.30
C GLU A 81 23.50 -0.14 24.67
N PHE A 82 22.30 -0.69 24.93
CA PHE A 82 21.99 -1.38 26.18
C PHE A 82 22.83 -2.65 26.41
N LYS A 83 23.29 -3.28 25.33
CA LYS A 83 24.12 -4.49 25.39
C LYS A 83 25.62 -4.23 25.63
N LYS A 84 26.05 -2.97 25.63
CA LYS A 84 27.42 -2.57 25.97
C LYS A 84 27.56 -2.36 27.47
#